data_AF-D1FQE2-F1
#
_entry.id   AF-D1FQE2-F1
#
_cell.length_a   1.000
_cell.length_b   1.000
_cell.length_c   1.000
_cell.angle_alpha   90.00
_cell.angle_beta   90.00
_cell.angle_gamma   90.00
#
_symmetry.space_group_name_H-M   'P 1'
#
loop_
_entity.id
_entity.type
_entity.pdbx_description
1 polymer ?
#
loop_
_entity_poly.entity_id
_entity_poly.type
_entity_poly.pdbx_seq_one_letter_code
_entity_poly.pdbx_strand_id
1 'polypeptide(L)'
;QRKPDQPWTRNLYMVNKGKEYDDQRWILERVEGEFYQLKNKFSQLYMCIDNEFFITTEAPVRRMDHFRFVPDENGLYDMVNRHNVHPGSHGLDLFVIRTSKRQFFTIKKCEN
;
A
#
# COMPACT_ATOMS: atom_id res chain seq x y z
N GLN A 1 -10.17 13.85 -0.49
CA GLN A 1 -10.65 13.34 -1.80
C GLN A 1 -9.61 12.45 -2.45
N ARG A 2 -10.03 11.59 -3.39
CA ARG A 2 -9.16 10.78 -4.27
C ARG A 2 -8.28 11.67 -5.16
N LYS A 3 -7.11 11.18 -5.62
CA LYS A 3 -6.35 11.88 -6.70
C LYS A 3 -7.25 12.07 -7.94
N PRO A 4 -7.43 13.30 -8.43
CA PRO A 4 -8.19 13.58 -9.64
C PRO A 4 -7.62 12.85 -10.86
N ASP A 5 -8.50 12.54 -11.82
CA ASP A 5 -8.15 12.01 -13.14
C ASP A 5 -7.34 10.70 -13.12
N GLN A 6 -7.48 9.87 -12.08
CA GLN A 6 -6.94 8.52 -12.08
C GLN A 6 -7.75 7.62 -13.04
N PRO A 7 -7.15 7.11 -14.13
CA PRO A 7 -7.89 6.33 -15.12
C PRO A 7 -8.40 4.97 -14.59
N TRP A 8 -7.65 4.33 -13.67
CA TRP A 8 -8.04 3.04 -13.09
C TRP A 8 -8.36 3.17 -11.61
N THR A 9 -9.66 3.13 -11.29
CA THR A 9 -10.18 3.46 -9.95
C THR A 9 -9.84 2.45 -8.87
N ARG A 10 -9.31 1.27 -9.19
CA ARG A 10 -8.87 0.32 -8.17
C ARG A 10 -7.37 0.32 -7.96
N ASN A 11 -6.59 0.80 -8.92
CA ASN A 11 -5.14 0.76 -8.85
C ASN A 11 -4.62 1.79 -7.84
N LEU A 12 -3.55 1.42 -7.15
CA LEU A 12 -2.77 2.35 -6.34
C LEU A 12 -1.80 3.11 -7.25
N TYR A 13 -1.64 4.39 -6.95
CA TYR A 13 -0.72 5.26 -7.68
C TYR A 13 0.26 5.90 -6.72
N MET A 14 1.50 6.04 -7.19
CA MET A 14 2.44 7.00 -6.66
C MET A 14 1.88 8.41 -6.81
N VAL A 15 2.16 9.25 -5.84
CA VAL A 15 1.82 10.68 -5.88
C VAL A 15 3.06 11.50 -5.55
N ASN A 16 3.24 12.62 -6.25
CA ASN A 16 4.35 13.52 -5.98
C ASN A 16 4.41 13.92 -4.50
N LYS A 17 5.62 13.91 -3.96
CA LYS A 17 5.90 14.34 -2.59
C LYS A 17 5.37 15.76 -2.35
N GLY A 18 4.71 15.96 -1.21
CA GLY A 18 4.08 17.24 -0.86
C GLY A 18 2.63 17.38 -1.33
N LYS A 19 2.11 16.41 -2.09
CA LYS A 19 0.68 16.31 -2.41
C LYS A 19 0.08 15.09 -1.72
N GLU A 20 -0.89 15.33 -0.84
CA GLU A 20 -1.61 14.27 -0.14
C GLU A 20 -3.07 14.22 -0.58
N TYR A 21 -3.58 12.99 -0.68
CA TYR A 21 -4.98 12.70 -1.00
C TYR A 21 -5.51 11.69 0.03
N ASP A 22 -6.82 11.63 0.22
CA ASP A 22 -7.39 10.73 1.23
C ASP A 22 -7.26 9.25 0.84
N ASP A 23 -7.08 8.97 -0.46
CA ASP A 23 -6.81 7.62 -0.97
C ASP A 23 -5.38 7.12 -0.68
N GLN A 24 -4.53 7.94 -0.04
CA GLN A 24 -3.19 7.58 0.42
C GLN A 24 -3.14 7.24 1.91
N ARG A 25 -4.29 7.23 2.60
CA ARG A 25 -4.40 6.96 4.03
C ARG A 25 -4.94 5.55 4.27
N TRP A 26 -4.26 4.80 5.14
CA TRP A 26 -4.55 3.39 5.37
C TRP A 26 -4.75 3.11 6.86
N ILE A 27 -5.71 2.26 7.17
CA ILE A 27 -5.95 1.67 8.47
C ILE A 27 -5.29 0.29 8.46
N LEU A 28 -4.39 0.05 9.42
CA LEU A 28 -3.74 -1.24 9.60
C LEU A 28 -4.62 -2.08 10.52
N GLU A 29 -5.22 -3.13 9.97
CA GLU A 29 -6.03 -4.09 10.73
C GLU A 29 -5.23 -5.37 10.95
N ARG A 30 -4.87 -5.65 12.21
CA ARG A 30 -4.07 -6.83 12.55
C ARG A 30 -4.85 -8.12 12.26
N VAL A 31 -4.19 -9.09 11.61
CA VAL A 31 -4.78 -10.41 11.33
C VAL A 31 -4.15 -11.50 12.19
N GLU A 32 -2.83 -11.68 12.08
CA GLU A 32 -2.09 -12.76 12.73
C GLU A 32 -0.63 -12.34 12.90
N GLY A 33 -0.08 -12.46 14.12
CA GLY A 33 1.29 -12.06 14.41
C GLY A 33 1.54 -10.60 14.00
N GLU A 34 2.54 -10.38 13.15
CA GLU A 34 2.94 -9.06 12.65
C GLU A 34 2.35 -8.72 11.28
N PHE A 35 1.33 -9.45 10.83
CA PHE A 35 0.67 -9.23 9.53
C PHE A 35 -0.66 -8.49 9.66
N TYR A 36 -0.90 -7.60 8.70
CA TYR A 36 -2.04 -6.69 8.65
C TYR A 36 -2.77 -6.78 7.30
N GLN A 37 -4.08 -6.53 7.32
CA GLN A 37 -4.83 -6.04 6.17
C GLN A 37 -4.70 -4.51 6.15
N LEU A 38 -4.56 -3.92 4.96
CA LEU A 38 -4.50 -2.47 4.82
C LEU A 38 -5.81 -1.98 4.21
N LYS A 39 -6.66 -1.37 5.02
CA LYS A 39 -7.93 -0.79 4.58
C LYS A 39 -7.74 0.67 4.22
N ASN A 40 -8.09 1.06 3.00
CA ASN A 40 -8.06 2.45 2.58
C ASN A 40 -9.08 3.26 3.38
N LYS A 41 -8.64 4.33 4.05
CA LYS A 41 -9.51 5.14 4.92
C LYS A 41 -10.63 5.83 4.13
N PHE A 42 -10.37 6.22 2.87
CA PHE A 42 -11.36 6.87 2.02
C PHE A 42 -12.36 5.89 1.43
N SER A 43 -11.90 4.86 0.71
CA SER A 43 -12.79 3.95 -0.03
C SER A 43 -13.32 2.78 0.80
N GLN A 44 -12.77 2.54 1.99
CA GLN A 44 -13.08 1.37 2.83
C GLN A 44 -12.74 0.00 2.17
N LEU A 45 -12.04 0.02 1.03
CA LEU A 45 -11.52 -1.16 0.35
C LEU A 45 -10.12 -1.53 0.86
N TYR A 46 -9.71 -2.78 0.66
CA TYR A 46 -8.44 -3.31 1.12
C TYR A 46 -7.40 -3.38 0.01
N MET A 47 -6.15 -3.12 0.35
CA MET A 47 -5.02 -3.32 -0.55
C MET A 47 -4.81 -4.81 -0.86
N CYS A 48 -4.63 -5.14 -2.13
CA CYS A 48 -4.17 -6.45 -2.57
C CYS A 48 -3.32 -6.33 -3.85
N ILE A 49 -2.80 -7.46 -4.33
CA ILE A 49 -2.02 -7.52 -5.57
C ILE A 49 -2.83 -8.22 -6.66
N ASP A 50 -3.02 -7.58 -7.81
CA ASP A 50 -3.59 -8.21 -9.00
C ASP A 50 -2.60 -8.11 -10.16
N ASN A 51 -2.21 -9.28 -10.68
CA ASN A 51 -1.12 -9.44 -11.65
C ASN A 51 0.17 -8.74 -11.20
N GLU A 52 0.50 -7.62 -11.83
CA GLU A 52 1.68 -6.81 -11.54
C GLU A 52 1.40 -5.58 -10.66
N PHE A 53 0.12 -5.24 -10.43
CA PHE A 53 -0.28 -3.99 -9.79
C PHE A 53 -0.77 -4.19 -8.37
N PHE A 54 -0.54 -3.18 -7.54
CA PHE A 54 -1.28 -3.04 -6.30
C PHE A 54 -2.62 -2.38 -6.60
N ILE A 55 -3.69 -2.99 -6.08
CA ILE A 55 -5.06 -2.53 -6.26
C ILE A 55 -5.81 -2.50 -4.93
N THR A 56 -7.05 -2.02 -4.96
CA THR A 56 -8.02 -2.11 -3.87
C THR A 56 -9.15 -3.08 -4.21
N THR A 57 -9.58 -3.87 -3.23
CA THR A 57 -10.65 -4.88 -3.33
C THR A 57 -11.54 -4.88 -2.10
N GLU A 58 -12.74 -5.45 -2.22
CA GLU A 58 -13.58 -5.79 -1.06
C GLU A 58 -12.98 -6.96 -0.27
N ALA A 59 -13.43 -7.13 0.97
CA ALA A 59 -13.10 -8.31 1.77
C ALA A 59 -13.82 -9.57 1.22
N PRO A 60 -13.30 -10.79 1.48
CA PRO A 60 -12.10 -11.10 2.25
C PRO A 60 -10.80 -10.89 1.46
N VAL A 61 -9.77 -10.41 2.13
CA VAL A 61 -8.41 -10.28 1.57
C VAL A 61 -7.69 -11.63 1.69
N ARG A 62 -7.11 -12.11 0.59
CA ARG A 62 -6.35 -13.37 0.57
C ARG A 62 -5.19 -13.29 1.55
N ARG A 63 -4.88 -14.40 2.23
CA ARG A 63 -3.75 -14.48 3.19
C ARG A 63 -2.42 -14.02 2.58
N MET A 64 -2.22 -14.28 1.29
CA MET A 64 -1.03 -13.85 0.55
C MET A 64 -0.87 -12.33 0.45
N ASP A 65 -1.96 -11.56 0.54
CA ASP A 65 -2.00 -10.10 0.49
C ASP A 65 -2.09 -9.48 1.90
N HIS A 66 -1.67 -10.21 2.94
CA HIS A 66 -1.42 -9.62 4.24
C HIS A 66 0.02 -9.15 4.30
N PHE A 67 0.22 -7.93 4.79
CA PHE A 67 1.52 -7.26 4.78
C PHE A 67 2.05 -7.08 6.19
N ARG A 68 3.37 -7.11 6.32
CA ARG A 68 4.10 -6.69 7.52
C ARG A 68 5.05 -5.57 7.17
N PHE A 69 5.48 -4.83 8.17
CA PHE A 69 6.41 -3.72 8.04
C PHE A 69 7.72 -4.08 8.72
N VAL A 70 8.82 -4.00 7.98
CA VAL A 70 10.15 -4.41 8.42
C VAL A 70 11.01 -3.17 8.58
N PRO A 71 11.40 -2.79 9.82
CA PRO A 71 12.23 -1.62 10.00
C PRO A 71 13.62 -1.82 9.39
N ASP A 72 14.19 -0.76 8.85
CA ASP A 72 15.63 -0.64 8.57
C ASP A 72 16.35 0.05 9.72
N GLU A 73 17.68 0.18 9.60
CA GLU A 73 18.53 0.81 10.62
C GLU A 73 18.37 2.35 10.67
N ASN A 74 17.69 2.95 9.70
CA ASN A 74 17.51 4.40 9.56
C ASN A 74 16.09 4.86 9.95
N GLY A 75 15.26 3.97 10.52
CA GLY A 75 13.88 4.26 10.89
C GLY A 75 12.90 4.32 9.71
N LEU A 76 13.29 3.79 8.55
CA LEU A 76 12.41 3.51 7.42
C LEU A 76 11.86 2.08 7.54
N TYR A 77 10.85 1.77 6.72
CA TYR A 77 10.21 0.47 6.73
C TYR A 77 10.06 -0.08 5.32
N ASP A 78 10.40 -1.35 5.14
CA ASP A 78 9.96 -2.12 3.99
C ASP A 78 8.58 -2.71 4.25
N MET A 79 7.69 -2.63 3.26
CA MET A 79 6.38 -3.29 3.32
C MET A 79 6.44 -4.56 2.49
N VAL A 80 6.15 -5.71 3.11
CA VAL A 80 6.32 -7.01 2.47
C VAL A 80 5.14 -7.93 2.79
N ASN A 81 4.62 -8.60 1.76
CA ASN A 81 3.56 -9.59 1.95
C ASN A 81 4.12 -10.98 2.31
N ARG A 82 3.23 -11.95 2.50
CA ARG A 82 3.62 -13.33 2.84
C ARG A 82 4.36 -14.08 1.73
N HIS A 83 4.39 -13.56 0.51
CA HIS A 83 5.14 -14.13 -0.63
C HIS A 83 6.45 -13.37 -0.91
N ASN A 84 6.92 -12.55 0.03
CA ASN A 84 8.12 -11.73 -0.15
C ASN A 84 8.00 -10.79 -1.37
N VAL A 85 6.80 -10.25 -1.59
CA VAL A 85 6.51 -9.23 -2.59
C VAL A 85 6.42 -7.87 -1.91
N HIS A 86 7.05 -6.89 -2.54
CA HIS A 86 7.16 -5.52 -2.05
C HIS A 86 6.44 -4.58 -3.03
N PRO A 87 5.83 -3.47 -2.56
CA PRO A 87 5.33 -2.40 -3.42
C PRO A 87 6.51 -1.61 -3.98
N GLY A 88 6.51 -1.34 -5.28
CA GLY A 88 7.51 -0.54 -5.97
C GLY A 88 6.86 0.50 -6.87
N SER A 89 7.67 1.44 -7.34
CA SER A 89 7.22 2.48 -8.28
C SER A 89 7.38 2.00 -9.73
N HIS A 90 6.33 2.19 -10.54
CA HIS A 90 6.40 2.03 -11.99
C HIS A 90 6.74 3.34 -12.72
N GLY A 91 7.19 4.37 -12.00
CA GLY A 91 7.50 5.70 -12.52
C GLY A 91 6.89 6.83 -11.71
N LEU A 92 7.14 8.07 -12.12
CA LEU A 92 6.58 9.26 -11.48
C LEU A 92 5.07 9.32 -11.70
N ASP A 93 4.30 9.53 -10.63
CA ASP A 93 2.82 9.63 -10.62
C ASP A 93 2.05 8.47 -11.29
N LEU A 94 2.72 7.31 -11.44
CA LEU A 94 2.21 6.10 -12.08
C LEU A 94 1.78 5.07 -11.05
N PHE A 95 1.58 3.83 -11.49
CA PHE A 95 1.13 2.73 -10.62
C PHE A 95 2.14 2.33 -9.56
N VAL A 96 1.61 1.78 -8.48
CA VAL A 96 2.36 0.92 -7.55
C VAL A 96 2.35 -0.51 -8.09
N ILE A 97 3.53 -1.09 -8.27
CA ILE A 97 3.73 -2.43 -8.84
C ILE A 97 4.37 -3.39 -7.84
N ARG A 98 4.23 -4.69 -8.08
CA ARG A 98 5.01 -5.71 -7.38
C ARG A 98 6.48 -5.66 -7.77
N THR A 99 7.36 -5.83 -6.78
CA THR A 99 8.80 -6.02 -6.99
C THR A 99 9.34 -7.04 -5.99
N SER A 100 10.44 -7.71 -6.37
CA SER A 100 11.21 -8.60 -5.49
C SER A 100 12.28 -7.85 -4.69
N LYS A 101 12.49 -6.57 -4.98
CA LYS A 101 13.48 -5.72 -4.31
C LYS A 101 12.80 -4.98 -3.16
N ARG A 102 13.41 -5.03 -1.97
CA ARG A 102 12.99 -4.21 -0.82
C ARG A 102 12.86 -2.75 -1.21
N GLN A 103 11.83 -2.08 -0.70
CA GLN A 103 11.60 -0.66 -0.90
C GLN A 103 11.38 -0.04 0.48
N PHE A 104 12.09 1.04 0.78
CA PHE A 104 12.05 1.64 2.11
C PHE A 104 11.20 2.91 2.12
N PHE A 105 10.18 2.93 2.96
CA PHE A 105 9.20 3.99 3.10
C PHE A 105 9.30 4.65 4.47
N THR A 106 9.05 5.95 4.53
CA THR A 106 8.67 6.59 5.79
C THR A 106 7.21 6.24 6.08
N ILE A 107 6.95 5.63 7.23
CA ILE A 107 5.58 5.42 7.72
C ILE A 107 5.27 6.50 8.74
N LYS A 108 4.20 7.26 8.49
CA LYS A 108 3.72 8.30 9.41
C LYS A 108 2.35 7.92 9.93
N LYS A 109 2.17 8.03 11.24
CA LYS A 109 0.84 7.96 11.84
C LYS A 109 0.06 9.19 11.37
N CYS A 110 -1.12 9.00 10.80
CA CYS A 110 -1.99 10.12 10.46
C CYS A 110 -2.39 10.87 11.75
N GLU A 111 -2.25 12.19 11.74
CA GLU A 111 -2.86 13.05 12.75
C GLU A 111 -4.37 13.13 12.47
N ASN A 112 -5.17 13.16 13.54
CA ASN A 112 -6.63 13.15 13.47
C ASN A 112 -7.20 14.51 13.07
#